data_AF-A0A1G5SI68-F1
#
_entry.id   AF-A0A1G5SI68-F1
#
_cell.length_a   1.000
_cell.length_b   1.000
_cell.length_c   1.000
_cell.angle_alpha   90.00
_cell.angle_beta   90.00
_cell.angle_gamma   90.00
#
_symmetry.space_group_name_H-M   'P 1'
#
loop_
_entity.id
_entity.type
_entity.pdbx_description
1 polymer ?
#
loop_
_entity_poly.entity_id
_entity_poly.type
_entity_poly.pdbx_seq_one_letter_code
_entity_poly.pdbx_strand_id
1 'polypeptide(L)'
;MRLKHPFKYSALIFAIFLILGLTSNTAFTAGPAKYNEAGELLLPQNYREWVMVGTQVTPNEMNEGKAPFAEIRTVYLDPGSYAHWKKTGEFRDGAMTVKELISVGERKGPGSGNGYFMGDYIGLEASVKDSGRFPGEPGNWAFYIFYVPDMELVTAAKNLPTEECAACHKADAKDDHVFTQFYPVLRHAKGTGVSGVQPLTKK
;
A
#
# COMPACT_ATOMS: atom_id res chain seq x y z
N MET A 1 56.73 52.62 34.40
CA MET A 1 57.15 51.21 34.27
C MET A 1 56.07 50.36 34.94
N ARG A 2 54.95 50.09 34.25
CA ARG A 2 54.63 48.91 33.43
C ARG A 2 54.65 47.57 34.22
N LEU A 3 53.54 46.82 34.09
CA LEU A 3 53.23 45.43 34.50
C LEU A 3 52.62 45.28 35.92
N LYS A 4 51.57 44.48 36.20
CA LYS A 4 50.70 43.53 35.47
C LYS A 4 49.48 43.23 36.36
N HIS A 5 48.24 43.25 35.83
CA HIS A 5 47.08 42.50 36.36
C HIS A 5 47.28 40.97 36.16
N PRO A 6 46.41 40.00 36.57
CA PRO A 6 45.00 40.04 37.00
C PRO A 6 44.57 38.96 38.06
N PHE A 7 43.25 38.73 38.17
CA PHE A 7 42.47 37.67 38.86
C PHE A 7 42.04 38.02 40.29
N LYS A 8 40.74 38.02 40.60
CA LYS A 8 39.96 36.78 40.79
C LYS A 8 38.44 36.96 40.56
N TYR A 9 37.92 36.14 39.63
CA TYR A 9 36.61 35.46 39.59
C TYR A 9 35.30 36.26 39.63
N SER A 10 34.83 36.68 38.45
CA SER A 10 33.38 36.75 38.18
C SER A 10 32.85 35.33 37.99
N ALA A 11 31.95 34.89 38.87
CA ALA A 11 31.22 33.65 38.70
C ALA A 11 30.20 33.80 37.56
N LEU A 12 30.52 33.23 36.41
CA LEU A 12 29.60 33.12 35.28
C LEU A 12 28.75 31.86 35.50
N ILE A 13 27.47 32.02 35.85
CA ILE A 13 26.50 30.93 35.93
C ILE A 13 26.17 30.52 34.49
N PHE A 14 26.71 29.40 34.03
CA PHE A 14 26.35 28.79 32.75
C PHE A 14 25.08 27.96 32.96
N ALA A 15 23.92 28.54 32.68
CA ALA A 15 22.67 27.80 32.61
C ALA A 15 22.66 26.96 31.33
N ILE A 16 23.01 25.68 31.44
CA ILE A 16 22.85 24.70 30.36
C ILE A 16 21.36 24.37 30.26
N PHE A 17 20.67 25.01 29.31
CA PHE A 17 19.36 24.54 28.88
C PHE A 17 19.55 23.26 28.07
N LEU A 18 19.34 22.11 28.73
CA LEU A 18 19.21 20.82 28.06
C LEU A 18 17.86 20.82 27.33
N ILE A 19 17.86 21.28 26.08
CA ILE A 19 16.70 21.11 25.19
C ILE A 19 16.63 19.61 24.88
N LEU A 20 15.81 18.87 25.64
CA LEU A 20 15.31 17.58 25.19
C LEU A 20 14.51 17.85 23.91
N GLY A 21 15.15 17.61 22.77
CA GLY A 21 14.45 17.48 21.51
C GLY A 21 13.54 16.27 21.60
N LEU A 22 12.29 16.49 22.01
CA LEU A 22 11.18 15.62 21.68
C LEU A 22 11.11 15.61 20.16
N THR A 23 11.77 14.62 19.55
CA THR A 23 11.48 14.26 18.18
C THR A 23 10.05 13.74 18.18
N SER A 24 9.12 14.57 17.74
CA SER A 24 7.75 14.17 17.49
C SER A 24 7.77 13.10 16.39
N ASN A 25 7.81 11.84 16.79
CA ASN A 25 7.61 10.68 15.92
C ASN A 25 6.12 10.51 15.60
N THR A 26 5.44 11.60 15.24
CA THR A 26 4.02 11.59 14.86
C THR A 26 3.92 11.59 13.34
N ALA A 27 4.38 10.51 12.70
CA ALA A 27 4.21 10.31 11.26
C ALA A 27 3.81 8.88 10.88
N PHE A 28 3.08 8.18 11.76
CA PHE A 28 2.47 6.88 11.42
C PHE A 28 0.94 6.90 11.33
N THR A 29 0.29 8.08 11.35
CA THR A 29 -1.19 8.16 11.37
C THR A 29 -1.87 8.56 10.07
N ALA A 30 -1.16 9.05 9.05
CA ALA A 30 -1.78 9.37 7.76
C ALA A 30 -1.34 8.35 6.70
N GLY A 31 -2.25 7.50 6.26
CA GLY A 31 -2.09 6.71 5.03
C GLY A 31 -1.84 7.58 3.79
N PRO A 32 -1.50 6.98 2.64
CA PRO A 32 -1.35 7.74 1.39
C PRO A 32 -2.70 8.29 0.87
N ALA A 33 -3.82 7.75 1.36
CA ALA A 33 -5.16 8.16 0.97
C ALA A 33 -5.39 9.65 1.22
N LYS A 34 -5.92 10.34 0.21
CA LYS A 34 -6.36 11.74 0.28
C LYS A 34 -7.83 11.79 -0.10
N TYR A 35 -8.59 12.63 0.57
CA TYR A 35 -10.03 12.76 0.34
C TYR A 35 -10.35 14.21 0.00
N ASN A 36 -11.33 14.43 -0.88
CA ASN A 36 -11.88 15.76 -1.10
C ASN A 36 -12.86 16.15 0.02
N GLU A 37 -13.42 17.36 -0.05
CA GLU A 37 -14.38 17.88 0.95
C GLU A 37 -15.67 17.05 1.01
N ALA A 38 -16.05 16.39 -0.09
CA ALA A 38 -17.20 15.49 -0.16
C ALA A 38 -16.91 14.11 0.45
N GLY A 39 -15.67 13.84 0.88
CA GLY A 39 -15.26 12.56 1.46
C GLY A 39 -14.94 11.48 0.44
N GLU A 40 -14.82 11.81 -0.85
CA GLU A 40 -14.43 10.89 -1.92
C GLU A 40 -12.91 10.72 -1.96
N LEU A 41 -12.44 9.51 -2.21
CA LEU A 41 -11.03 9.19 -2.32
C LEU A 41 -10.46 9.78 -3.61
N LEU A 42 -9.45 10.64 -3.50
CA LEU A 42 -8.74 11.20 -4.65
C LEU A 42 -7.90 10.12 -5.34
N LEU A 43 -7.79 10.22 -6.67
CA LEU A 43 -7.00 9.32 -7.50
C LEU A 43 -5.56 9.19 -6.95
N PRO A 44 -5.10 7.99 -6.58
CA PRO A 44 -3.76 7.80 -6.04
C PRO A 44 -2.72 8.22 -7.06
N GLN A 45 -1.75 9.02 -6.62
CA GLN A 45 -0.64 9.45 -7.46
C GLN A 45 0.58 8.57 -7.19
N ASN A 46 1.35 8.29 -8.25
CA ASN A 46 2.62 7.54 -8.18
C ASN A 46 2.52 6.16 -7.49
N TYR A 47 1.35 5.51 -7.48
CA TYR A 47 1.18 4.19 -6.84
C TYR A 47 1.99 3.08 -7.51
N ARG A 48 2.40 3.26 -8.77
CA ARG A 48 3.29 2.31 -9.46
C ARG A 48 4.70 2.26 -8.86
N GLU A 49 5.06 3.23 -8.01
CA GLU A 49 6.29 3.23 -7.20
C GLU A 49 6.10 2.54 -5.84
N TRP A 50 4.88 2.12 -5.50
CA TRP A 50 4.60 1.39 -4.26
C TRP A 50 5.04 -0.07 -4.38
N VAL A 51 4.91 -0.80 -3.28
CA VAL A 51 5.38 -2.19 -3.23
C VAL A 51 4.37 -3.09 -3.94
N MET A 52 4.74 -3.60 -5.11
CA MET A 52 3.98 -4.65 -5.78
C MET A 52 4.01 -5.91 -4.92
N VAL A 53 2.83 -6.41 -4.52
CA VAL A 53 2.69 -7.53 -3.58
C VAL A 53 2.30 -8.85 -4.26
N GLY A 54 1.73 -8.77 -5.45
CA GLY A 54 1.47 -9.91 -6.31
C GLY A 54 0.82 -9.48 -7.63
N THR A 55 0.93 -10.36 -8.62
CA THR A 55 0.26 -10.23 -9.91
C THR A 55 -0.55 -11.50 -10.19
N GLN A 56 -1.73 -11.36 -10.78
CA GLN A 56 -2.62 -12.46 -11.14
C GLN A 56 -3.04 -12.31 -12.59
N VAL A 57 -3.39 -13.43 -13.23
CA VAL A 57 -3.96 -13.44 -14.57
C VAL A 57 -5.18 -14.34 -14.59
N THR A 58 -6.24 -13.91 -15.24
CA THR A 58 -7.47 -14.71 -15.46
C THR A 58 -7.75 -14.78 -16.95
N PRO A 59 -7.11 -15.71 -17.68
CA PRO A 59 -7.25 -15.77 -19.13
C PRO A 59 -8.55 -16.45 -19.54
N ASN A 60 -9.13 -16.02 -20.67
CA ASN A 60 -10.38 -16.58 -21.21
C ASN A 60 -10.34 -18.10 -21.39
N GLU A 61 -9.21 -18.66 -21.84
CA GLU A 61 -9.08 -20.11 -22.09
C GLU A 61 -9.18 -20.96 -20.83
N MET A 62 -8.96 -20.38 -19.64
CA MET A 62 -9.15 -21.05 -18.35
C MET A 62 -10.52 -20.77 -17.72
N ASN A 63 -11.39 -20.03 -18.41
CA ASN A 63 -12.68 -19.58 -17.90
C ASN A 63 -13.77 -19.79 -18.96
N GLU A 64 -13.90 -21.01 -19.49
CA GLU A 64 -14.93 -21.39 -20.47
C GLU A 64 -14.98 -20.48 -21.72
N GLY A 65 -13.84 -19.90 -22.09
CA GLY A 65 -13.73 -18.96 -23.21
C GLY A 65 -14.10 -17.51 -22.86
N LYS A 66 -14.58 -17.22 -21.64
CA LYS A 66 -14.96 -15.88 -21.19
C LYS A 66 -14.74 -15.71 -19.68
N ALA A 67 -13.59 -15.17 -19.29
CA ALA A 67 -13.36 -14.76 -17.91
C ALA A 67 -14.25 -13.56 -17.55
N PRO A 68 -14.75 -13.48 -16.30
CA PRO A 68 -15.40 -12.26 -15.81
C PRO A 68 -14.47 -11.03 -15.92
N PHE A 69 -13.16 -11.27 -15.77
CA PHE A 69 -12.09 -10.28 -15.90
C PHE A 69 -10.96 -10.89 -16.74
N ALA A 70 -10.96 -10.68 -18.05
CA ALA A 70 -9.99 -11.27 -18.99
C ALA A 70 -8.66 -10.49 -19.02
N GLU A 71 -8.01 -10.38 -17.87
CA GLU A 71 -6.95 -9.40 -17.63
C GLU A 71 -5.84 -9.91 -16.69
N ILE A 72 -4.75 -9.16 -16.68
CA ILE A 72 -3.70 -9.20 -15.66
C ILE A 72 -4.05 -8.15 -14.59
N ARG A 73 -3.93 -8.53 -13.32
CA ARG A 73 -4.10 -7.62 -12.18
C ARG A 73 -2.80 -7.53 -11.42
N THR A 74 -2.28 -6.32 -11.25
CA THR A 74 -1.13 -6.06 -10.40
C THR A 74 -1.56 -5.31 -9.16
N VAL A 75 -1.19 -5.83 -7.99
CA VAL A 75 -1.61 -5.28 -6.70
C VAL A 75 -0.42 -4.64 -6.01
N TYR A 76 -0.63 -3.43 -5.50
CA TYR A 76 0.35 -2.62 -4.79
C TYR A 76 -0.14 -2.31 -3.37
N LEU A 77 0.78 -2.31 -2.41
CA LEU A 77 0.54 -1.83 -1.03
C LEU A 77 1.42 -0.61 -0.76
N ASP A 78 0.86 0.40 -0.11
CA ASP A 78 1.61 1.60 0.22
C ASP A 78 2.88 1.30 1.04
N PRO A 79 4.00 2.00 0.80
CA PRO A 79 5.28 1.67 1.42
C PRO A 79 5.26 1.69 2.95
N GLY A 80 4.51 2.62 3.56
CA GLY A 80 4.39 2.75 5.00
C GLY A 80 3.69 1.53 5.63
N SER A 81 2.60 1.07 5.00
CA SER A 81 1.88 -0.12 5.43
C SER A 81 2.64 -1.40 5.15
N TYR A 82 3.37 -1.49 4.03
CA TYR A 82 4.26 -2.63 3.81
C TYR A 82 5.37 -2.70 4.87
N ALA A 83 5.98 -1.56 5.23
CA ALA A 83 6.97 -1.49 6.30
C ALA A 83 6.41 -1.91 7.67
N HIS A 84 5.14 -1.59 7.94
CA HIS A 84 4.43 -2.05 9.14
C HIS A 84 4.17 -3.57 9.07
N TRP A 85 3.59 -4.05 7.96
CA TRP A 85 3.31 -5.47 7.70
C TRP A 85 4.56 -6.36 7.90
N LYS A 86 5.71 -5.90 7.43
CA LYS A 86 6.99 -6.60 7.63
C LYS A 86 7.32 -6.90 9.10
N LYS A 87 6.90 -6.02 10.00
CA LYS A 87 7.19 -6.10 11.44
C LYS A 87 6.10 -6.85 12.20
N THR A 88 4.84 -6.61 11.86
CA THR A 88 3.68 -7.08 12.64
C THR A 88 2.91 -8.20 11.98
N GLY A 89 2.93 -8.26 10.65
CA GLY A 89 2.06 -9.13 9.86
C GLY A 89 0.60 -8.67 9.83
N GLU A 90 0.34 -7.40 10.13
CA GLU A 90 -0.99 -6.79 10.17
C GLU A 90 -1.08 -5.61 9.21
N PHE A 91 -2.29 -5.33 8.70
CA PHE A 91 -2.56 -4.07 7.99
C PHE A 91 -2.90 -2.98 9.01
N ARG A 92 -2.05 -1.97 9.09
CA ARG A 92 -2.25 -0.81 9.97
C ARG A 92 -3.48 0.01 9.55
N ASP A 93 -3.95 0.85 10.47
CA ASP A 93 -4.88 1.90 10.11
C ASP A 93 -4.25 2.89 9.12
N GLY A 94 -5.02 3.30 8.12
CA GLY A 94 -4.57 4.06 6.96
C GLY A 94 -3.87 3.22 5.88
N ALA A 95 -3.93 1.89 5.95
CA ALA A 95 -3.39 1.04 4.89
C ALA A 95 -4.17 1.21 3.60
N MET A 96 -3.46 1.28 2.48
CA MET A 96 -4.07 1.41 1.15
C MET A 96 -3.49 0.40 0.18
N THR A 97 -4.38 -0.36 -0.47
CA THR A 97 -4.03 -1.17 -1.63
C THR A 97 -4.55 -0.54 -2.91
N VAL A 98 -3.80 -0.72 -3.99
CA VAL A 98 -4.20 -0.36 -5.35
C VAL A 98 -4.09 -1.60 -6.21
N LYS A 99 -5.13 -1.90 -6.97
CA LYS A 99 -5.15 -2.97 -7.96
C LYS A 99 -5.32 -2.34 -9.33
N GLU A 100 -4.32 -2.54 -10.17
CA GLU A 100 -4.30 -2.04 -11.54
C GLU A 100 -4.65 -3.17 -12.51
N LEU A 101 -5.62 -2.92 -13.38
CA LEU A 101 -6.17 -3.87 -14.35
C LEU A 101 -5.50 -3.60 -15.70
N ILE A 102 -4.99 -4.65 -16.33
CA ILE A 102 -4.12 -4.56 -17.50
C ILE A 102 -4.56 -5.62 -18.50
N SER A 103 -4.79 -5.24 -19.75
CA SER A 103 -5.17 -6.21 -20.78
C SER A 103 -4.07 -7.25 -21.00
N VAL A 104 -4.46 -8.43 -21.48
CA VAL A 104 -3.49 -9.41 -21.97
C VAL A 104 -3.01 -8.94 -23.34
N GLY A 105 -1.73 -8.62 -23.44
CA GLY A 105 -1.08 -8.21 -24.69
C GLY A 105 -0.63 -9.40 -25.53
N GLU A 106 0.59 -9.31 -26.06
CA GLU A 106 1.19 -10.39 -26.85
C GLU A 106 1.14 -11.73 -26.12
N ARG A 107 1.13 -12.82 -26.90
CA ARG A 107 1.16 -14.20 -26.37
C ARG A 107 2.31 -15.03 -26.92
N LYS A 108 2.90 -14.56 -28.02
CA LYS A 108 4.17 -15.05 -28.52
C LYS A 108 5.25 -14.15 -27.97
N GLY A 109 5.97 -14.64 -26.97
CA GLY A 109 7.01 -13.87 -26.31
C GLY A 109 8.30 -13.79 -27.13
N PRO A 110 9.29 -13.05 -26.61
CA PRO A 110 10.66 -13.11 -27.12
C PRO A 110 11.28 -14.50 -26.81
N GLY A 111 12.60 -14.63 -26.81
CA GLY A 111 13.30 -15.90 -26.57
C GLY A 111 12.96 -16.64 -25.26
N SER A 112 12.20 -16.03 -24.35
CA SER A 112 11.64 -16.66 -23.14
C SER A 112 10.45 -17.58 -23.39
N GLY A 113 9.87 -17.59 -24.61
CA GLY A 113 8.79 -18.50 -25.01
C GLY A 113 7.39 -17.86 -25.01
N ASN A 114 6.39 -18.68 -25.34
CA ASN A 114 4.98 -18.28 -25.37
C ASN A 114 4.41 -18.16 -23.95
N GLY A 115 3.48 -17.23 -23.75
CA GLY A 115 2.89 -16.97 -22.45
C GLY A 115 1.84 -15.86 -22.49
N TYR A 116 1.72 -15.13 -21.38
CA TYR A 116 0.89 -13.94 -21.26
C TYR A 116 1.76 -12.75 -20.91
N PHE A 117 1.64 -11.67 -21.67
CA PHE A 117 2.39 -10.43 -21.43
C PHE A 117 1.42 -9.29 -21.13
N MET A 118 1.87 -8.33 -20.32
CA MET A 118 1.08 -7.14 -19.96
C MET A 118 0.86 -6.26 -21.19
N GLY A 119 -0.40 -5.93 -21.46
CA GLY A 119 -0.82 -4.99 -22.51
C GLY A 119 -1.11 -3.60 -21.94
N ASP A 120 -2.24 -3.05 -22.33
CA ASP A 120 -2.67 -1.69 -21.98
C ASP A 120 -3.29 -1.62 -20.59
N TYR A 121 -3.16 -0.48 -19.93
CA TYR A 121 -3.88 -0.19 -18.68
C TYR A 121 -5.36 0.05 -18.97
N ILE A 122 -6.24 -0.70 -18.30
CA ILE A 122 -7.69 -0.71 -18.57
C ILE A 122 -8.56 -0.51 -17.33
N GLY A 123 -7.96 -0.42 -16.14
CA GLY A 123 -8.70 -0.12 -14.93
C GLY A 123 -7.84 0.13 -13.71
N LEU A 124 -8.45 0.70 -12.68
CA LEU A 124 -7.82 0.96 -11.39
C LEU A 124 -8.85 0.91 -10.28
N GLU A 125 -8.60 0.05 -9.32
CA GLU A 125 -9.37 -0.12 -8.09
C GLU A 125 -8.47 0.18 -6.89
N ALA A 126 -9.08 0.57 -5.77
CA ALA A 126 -8.37 0.74 -4.51
C ALA A 126 -9.18 0.22 -3.32
N SER A 127 -8.50 -0.11 -2.24
CA SER A 127 -9.11 -0.30 -0.93
C SER A 127 -8.33 0.42 0.15
N VAL A 128 -9.04 1.00 1.12
CA VAL A 128 -8.44 1.77 2.23
C VAL A 128 -9.01 1.28 3.54
N LYS A 129 -8.13 0.95 4.49
CA LYS A 129 -8.48 0.67 5.88
C LYS A 129 -8.41 1.96 6.69
N ASP A 130 -9.51 2.38 7.29
CA ASP A 130 -9.55 3.56 8.16
C ASP A 130 -10.67 3.41 9.19
N SER A 131 -10.29 3.09 10.43
CA SER A 131 -11.22 2.86 11.54
C SER A 131 -11.98 4.12 11.95
N GLY A 132 -11.40 5.31 11.73
CA GLY A 132 -12.06 6.57 12.03
C GLY A 132 -13.08 6.95 10.96
N ARG A 133 -12.77 6.70 9.69
CA ARG A 133 -13.61 7.08 8.55
C ARG A 133 -14.66 6.04 8.19
N PHE A 134 -14.37 4.75 8.36
CA PHE A 134 -15.24 3.65 7.94
C PHE A 134 -15.61 2.69 9.08
N PRO A 135 -16.04 3.16 10.28
CA PRO A 135 -16.34 2.27 11.41
C PRO A 135 -17.54 1.33 11.17
N GLY A 136 -18.35 1.60 10.14
CA GLY A 136 -19.49 0.77 9.75
C GLY A 136 -19.19 -0.26 8.65
N GLU A 137 -18.02 -0.18 8.00
CA GLU A 137 -17.65 -1.12 6.93
C GLU A 137 -16.97 -2.37 7.50
N PRO A 138 -17.12 -3.55 6.88
CA PRO A 138 -16.41 -4.76 7.30
C PRO A 138 -14.89 -4.55 7.40
N GLY A 139 -14.34 -4.77 8.61
CA GLY A 139 -12.91 -4.58 8.87
C GLY A 139 -12.43 -3.12 8.77
N ASN A 140 -13.35 -2.16 8.70
CA ASN A 140 -13.10 -0.75 8.40
C ASN A 140 -12.47 -0.50 7.02
N TRP A 141 -12.75 -1.38 6.05
CA TRP A 141 -12.27 -1.28 4.68
C TRP A 141 -13.32 -0.66 3.76
N ALA A 142 -12.94 0.42 3.08
CA ALA A 142 -13.70 0.97 1.96
C ALA A 142 -13.07 0.56 0.62
N PHE A 143 -13.91 0.35 -0.39
CA PHE A 143 -13.51 -0.08 -1.74
C PHE A 143 -13.92 0.95 -2.78
N TYR A 144 -13.10 1.10 -3.82
CA TYR A 144 -13.22 2.18 -4.80
C TYR A 144 -12.90 1.67 -6.20
N ILE A 145 -13.63 2.17 -7.19
CA ILE A 145 -13.29 2.06 -8.61
C ILE A 145 -13.02 3.47 -9.13
N PHE A 146 -11.89 3.67 -9.82
CA PHE A 146 -11.57 4.91 -10.52
C PHE A 146 -11.89 4.84 -12.02
N TYR A 147 -11.67 3.67 -12.61
CA TYR A 147 -12.13 3.30 -13.95
C TYR A 147 -11.99 1.79 -14.14
N VAL A 148 -12.77 1.26 -15.07
CA VAL A 148 -12.77 -0.13 -15.56
C VAL A 148 -13.20 -0.07 -17.04
N PRO A 149 -13.13 -1.17 -17.81
CA PRO A 149 -13.75 -1.18 -19.14
C PRO A 149 -15.20 -0.69 -19.06
N ASP A 150 -15.58 0.19 -19.99
CA ASP A 150 -16.90 0.84 -20.06
C ASP A 150 -17.18 1.91 -18.96
N MET A 151 -16.18 2.30 -18.18
CA MET A 151 -16.27 3.41 -17.22
C MET A 151 -15.18 4.46 -17.48
N GLU A 152 -15.58 5.73 -17.61
CA GLU A 152 -14.65 6.86 -17.72
C GLU A 152 -13.85 7.06 -16.43
N LEU A 153 -12.60 7.51 -16.57
CA LEU A 153 -11.74 7.82 -15.44
C LEU A 153 -12.26 8.99 -14.61
N VAL A 154 -12.43 8.75 -13.30
CA VAL A 154 -12.72 9.80 -12.32
C VAL A 154 -11.46 10.20 -11.54
N THR A 155 -11.39 11.46 -11.13
CA THR A 155 -10.29 11.99 -10.29
C THR A 155 -10.57 11.84 -8.79
N ALA A 156 -11.81 11.53 -8.41
CA ALA A 156 -12.24 11.21 -7.07
C ALA A 156 -13.34 10.13 -7.12
N ALA A 157 -13.27 9.14 -6.23
CA ALA A 157 -14.19 8.01 -6.18
C ALA A 157 -14.89 7.92 -4.82
N LYS A 158 -16.20 7.69 -4.83
CA LYS A 158 -16.96 7.35 -3.63
C LYS A 158 -16.72 5.88 -3.26
N ASN A 159 -16.79 5.55 -1.97
CA ASN A 159 -16.75 4.15 -1.54
C ASN A 159 -17.98 3.40 -2.06
N LEU A 160 -17.76 2.18 -2.54
CA LEU A 160 -18.79 1.29 -3.05
C LEU A 160 -19.61 0.66 -1.92
N PRO A 161 -20.88 0.27 -2.17
CA PRO A 161 -21.67 -0.53 -1.25
C PRO A 161 -20.96 -1.82 -0.83
N THR A 162 -21.19 -2.27 0.41
CA THR A 162 -20.58 -3.46 0.98
C THR A 162 -20.77 -4.70 0.10
N GLU A 163 -21.95 -4.85 -0.50
CA GLU A 163 -22.35 -5.99 -1.32
C GLU A 163 -21.55 -6.12 -2.62
N GLU A 164 -21.03 -5.01 -3.16
CA GLU A 164 -20.32 -4.99 -4.43
C GLU A 164 -18.88 -5.49 -4.31
N CYS A 165 -18.25 -5.32 -3.14
CA CYS A 165 -16.82 -5.63 -2.95
C CYS A 165 -16.52 -6.29 -1.61
N ALA A 166 -16.87 -5.61 -0.52
CA ALA A 166 -16.48 -6.02 0.83
C ALA A 166 -17.07 -7.39 1.23
N ALA A 167 -18.24 -7.76 0.72
CA ALA A 167 -18.85 -9.07 1.00
C ALA A 167 -17.99 -10.25 0.52
N CYS A 168 -17.51 -10.22 -0.72
CA CYS A 168 -16.61 -11.24 -1.28
C CYS A 168 -15.26 -11.23 -0.57
N HIS A 169 -14.69 -10.04 -0.34
CA HIS A 169 -13.43 -9.90 0.38
C HIS A 169 -13.51 -10.44 1.81
N LYS A 170 -14.62 -10.20 2.52
CA LYS A 170 -14.84 -10.75 3.87
C LYS A 170 -14.95 -12.28 3.87
N ALA A 171 -15.59 -12.85 2.85
CA ALA A 171 -15.84 -14.28 2.77
C ALA A 171 -14.57 -15.08 2.45
N ASP A 172 -13.77 -14.61 1.49
CA ASP A 172 -12.75 -15.44 0.84
C ASP A 172 -11.29 -14.96 1.04
N ALA A 173 -11.08 -13.74 1.55
CA ALA A 173 -9.74 -13.24 1.80
C ALA A 173 -9.10 -13.92 3.02
N LYS A 174 -7.81 -14.26 2.91
CA LYS A 174 -7.10 -14.98 3.98
C LYS A 174 -6.74 -14.12 5.18
N ASP A 175 -6.34 -12.87 4.98
CA ASP A 175 -5.94 -11.97 6.06
C ASP A 175 -6.68 -10.63 5.90
N ASP A 176 -7.54 -10.29 6.86
CA ASP A 176 -8.14 -8.95 7.03
C ASP A 176 -8.66 -8.32 5.72
N HIS A 177 -9.57 -9.02 5.04
CA HIS A 177 -10.20 -8.57 3.78
C HIS A 177 -9.22 -8.38 2.60
N VAL A 178 -7.98 -8.87 2.72
CA VAL A 178 -6.96 -8.85 1.65
C VAL A 178 -6.57 -10.29 1.27
N PHE A 179 -6.59 -10.59 -0.04
CA PHE A 179 -6.33 -11.93 -0.59
C PHE A 179 -4.84 -12.35 -0.53
N THR A 180 -4.23 -12.31 0.67
CA THR A 180 -2.80 -12.60 0.89
C THR A 180 -2.38 -14.02 0.48
N GLN A 181 -3.32 -14.95 0.29
CA GLN A 181 -3.05 -16.25 -0.33
C GLN A 181 -2.53 -16.14 -1.77
N PHE A 182 -2.73 -15.01 -2.45
CA PHE A 182 -2.21 -14.73 -3.79
C PHE A 182 -1.05 -13.73 -3.81
N TYR A 183 -0.64 -13.19 -2.66
CA TYR A 183 0.42 -12.19 -2.53
C TYR A 183 1.68 -12.75 -1.84
N PRO A 184 2.58 -13.44 -2.59
CA PRO A 184 3.75 -14.11 -2.02
C PRO A 184 4.73 -13.13 -1.34
N VAL A 185 4.81 -11.88 -1.83
CA VAL A 185 5.64 -10.83 -1.22
C VAL A 185 5.20 -10.58 0.22
N LEU A 186 3.89 -10.47 0.46
CA LEU A 186 3.35 -10.30 1.82
C LEU A 186 3.54 -11.55 2.67
N ARG A 187 3.29 -12.74 2.13
CA ARG A 187 3.48 -14.00 2.88
C ARG A 187 4.92 -14.17 3.36
N HIS A 188 5.89 -13.84 2.52
CA HIS A 188 7.30 -13.94 2.87
C HIS A 188 7.74 -12.84 3.86
N ALA A 189 7.17 -11.64 3.72
CA ALA A 189 7.48 -10.50 4.58
C ALA A 189 6.85 -10.57 5.98
N LYS A 190 5.74 -11.31 6.14
CA LYS A 190 4.89 -11.31 7.34
C LYS A 190 5.69 -11.62 8.61
N GLY A 191 5.94 -10.60 9.43
CA GLY A 191 6.69 -10.72 10.69
C GLY A 191 8.17 -11.14 10.55
N THR A 192 8.71 -11.21 9.33
CA THR A 192 10.11 -11.62 9.09
C THR A 192 11.05 -10.44 8.92
N GLY A 193 10.53 -9.25 8.58
CA GLY A 193 11.35 -8.09 8.24
C GLY A 193 12.05 -8.18 6.87
N VAL A 194 11.79 -9.23 6.08
CA VAL A 194 12.51 -9.54 4.85
C VAL A 194 11.67 -9.22 3.61
N SER A 195 12.30 -8.76 2.52
CA SER A 195 11.62 -8.39 1.26
C SER A 195 12.37 -8.89 0.02
N GLY A 196 12.77 -10.16 0.06
CA GLY A 196 13.51 -10.82 -1.00
C GLY A 196 14.09 -12.12 -0.50
N VAL A 197 14.67 -12.91 -1.40
CA VAL A 197 15.39 -14.13 -1.02
C VAL A 197 16.52 -13.79 -0.04
N GLN A 198 16.67 -14.60 1.01
CA GLN A 198 17.79 -14.52 1.94
C GLN A 198 18.61 -15.80 1.82
N PRO A 199 19.95 -15.72 1.89
CA PRO A 199 20.78 -16.91 2.04
C PRO A 199 20.35 -17.67 3.30
N LEU A 200 20.32 -19.00 3.21
CA LEU A 200 20.11 -19.85 4.39
C LEU A 200 21.22 -19.55 5.41
N THR A 201 20.91 -18.82 6.48
CA THR A 201 21.78 -18.78 7.65
C THR A 201 21.62 -20.12 8.35
N LYS A 202 22.57 -21.04 8.11
CA LYS A 202 22.72 -22.23 8.96
C LYS A 202 22.93 -21.71 10.38
N LYS A 203 21.94 -21.91 11.25
CA LYS A 203 22.15 -21.90 12.70
C LYS A 203 22.88 -23.16 13.10
#